data_AF-F0XDZ1-F1
#
_entry.id   AF-F0XDZ1-F1
#
_cell.length_a   1.000
_cell.length_b   1.000
_cell.length_c   1.000
_cell.angle_alpha   90.00
_cell.angle_beta   90.00
_cell.angle_gamma   90.00
#
_symmetry.space_group_name_H-M   'P 1'
#
loop_
_entity.id
_entity.type
_entity.pdbx_description
1 polymer ?
#
loop_
_entity_poly.entity_id
_entity_poly.type
_entity_poly.pdbx_seq_one_letter_code
_entity_poly.pdbx_strand_id
1 'polypeptide(L)'
;MILETANVVQKSGKKLTILCLGPLTNLALATMKDPTLSQKLDRAFGFYVTGTTRSTGDILASEWNIYVDPEAASLVFGTVLDLYALGLDVATRPDVEFSAEHFQKLRIPEETNKPEARFLLGVIQAASNVDARGFLDLLIDTIC
;
A
#
# COMPACT_ATOMS: atom_id res chain seq x y z
N MET A 1 -2.13 -1.81 19.90
CA MET A 1 -1.10 -2.08 18.88
C MET A 1 -0.23 -0.85 18.56
N ILE A 2 -0.64 0.09 17.70
CA ILE A 2 0.24 1.21 17.25
C ILE A 2 0.86 2.00 18.42
N LEU A 3 0.03 2.43 19.38
CA LEU A 3 0.49 3.22 20.53
C LEU A 3 1.41 2.44 21.47
N GLU A 4 1.15 1.14 21.65
CA GLU A 4 1.99 0.27 22.49
C GLU A 4 3.36 0.10 21.86
N THR A 5 3.41 -0.19 20.56
CA THR A 5 4.67 -0.29 19.81
C THR A 5 5.42 1.04 19.83
N ALA A 6 4.74 2.17 19.63
CA ALA A 6 5.35 3.49 19.71
C ALA A 6 5.99 3.75 21.08
N ASN A 7 5.30 3.39 22.17
CA ASN A 7 5.82 3.55 23.52
C ASN A 7 7.06 2.66 23.78
N VAL A 8 7.05 1.40 23.31
CA VAL A 8 8.20 0.50 23.46
C VAL A 8 9.41 1.02 22.68
N VAL A 9 9.21 1.46 21.44
CA VAL A 9 10.28 1.99 20.60
C VAL A 9 10.83 3.30 21.16
N GLN A 10 9.97 4.18 21.66
CA GLN A 10 10.39 5.44 22.28
C GLN A 10 11.24 5.21 23.54
N LYS A 11 10.90 4.22 24.37
CA LYS A 11 11.72 3.82 25.53
C LYS A 11 13.12 3.36 25.15
N SER A 12 13.30 2.87 23.92
CA SER A 12 14.62 2.49 23.39
C SER A 12 15.40 3.67 22.78
N GLY A 13 14.86 4.90 22.84
CA GLY A 13 15.48 6.10 22.26
C GLY A 13 15.45 6.16 20.74
N LYS A 14 14.64 5.31 20.09
CA LYS A 14 14.52 5.23 18.63
C LYS A 14 13.20 5.82 18.14
N LYS A 15 13.15 6.19 16.86
CA LYS A 15 11.91 6.52 16.15
C LYS A 15 11.24 5.25 15.60
N LEU A 16 9.91 5.28 15.49
CA LEU A 16 9.13 4.18 14.94
C LEU A 16 8.74 4.46 13.48
N THR A 17 9.24 3.66 12.54
CA THR A 17 8.74 3.68 11.16
C THR A 17 7.45 2.88 11.05
N ILE A 18 6.41 3.45 10.43
CA ILE A 18 5.16 2.74 10.15
C ILE A 18 4.91 2.67 8.66
N LEU A 19 4.72 1.45 8.17
CA LEU A 19 4.24 1.15 6.83
C LEU A 19 2.77 0.73 6.92
N CYS A 20 1.87 1.50 6.33
CA CYS A 20 0.46 1.11 6.17
C CYS A 20 0.24 0.72 4.72
N LEU A 21 -0.15 -0.53 4.55
CA LEU A 21 -0.48 -1.16 3.27
C LEU A 21 -2.00 -1.24 3.08
N GLY A 22 -2.75 -0.46 3.88
CA GLY A 22 -4.19 -0.51 4.04
C GLY A 22 -4.76 0.88 4.40
N PRO A 23 -6.09 1.01 4.54
CA PRO A 23 -6.74 2.26 4.93
C PRO A 23 -6.18 2.85 6.23
N LEU A 24 -6.17 4.18 6.31
CA LEU A 24 -5.48 4.91 7.38
C LEU A 24 -6.24 4.97 8.71
N THR A 25 -7.40 4.31 8.82
CA THR A 25 -8.30 4.31 9.99
C THR A 25 -7.56 4.07 11.30
N ASN A 26 -6.75 3.00 11.37
CA ASN A 26 -6.02 2.65 12.59
C ASN A 26 -5.03 3.72 13.00
N LEU A 27 -4.40 4.36 12.01
CA LEU A 27 -3.44 5.42 12.25
C LEU A 27 -4.13 6.72 12.67
N ALA A 28 -5.25 7.07 12.03
CA ALA A 28 -6.06 8.22 12.41
C ALA A 28 -6.52 8.08 13.86
N LEU A 29 -7.09 6.92 14.23
CA LEU A 29 -7.52 6.64 15.60
C LEU A 29 -6.36 6.69 16.60
N ALA A 30 -5.17 6.21 16.23
CA ALA A 30 -3.99 6.31 17.09
C ALA A 30 -3.55 7.77 17.29
N THR A 31 -3.59 8.58 16.23
CA THR A 31 -3.24 10.00 16.27
C THR A 31 -4.25 10.82 17.08
N MET A 32 -5.54 10.49 16.98
CA MET A 32 -6.59 11.09 17.81
C MET A 32 -6.41 10.75 19.31
N LYS A 33 -5.93 9.54 19.63
CA LYS A 33 -5.69 9.10 21.00
C LYS A 33 -4.40 9.67 21.60
N ASP A 34 -3.35 9.83 20.79
CA ASP A 34 -2.09 10.47 21.17
C ASP A 34 -1.66 11.46 20.08
N PRO A 35 -2.01 12.76 20.21
CA PRO A 35 -1.61 13.78 19.23
C PRO A 35 -0.09 13.95 19.09
N THR A 36 0.69 13.55 20.11
CA THR A 36 2.16 13.57 20.06
C THR A 36 2.74 12.44 19.23
N LEU A 37 1.91 11.46 18.83
CA LEU A 37 2.32 10.33 18.01
C LEU A 37 3.00 10.80 16.72
N SER A 38 2.49 11.87 16.10
CA SER A 38 3.03 12.51 14.88
C SER A 38 4.54 12.81 14.94
N GLN A 39 5.08 13.09 16.11
CA GLN A 39 6.51 13.41 16.31
C GLN A 39 7.41 12.17 16.43
N LYS A 40 6.84 10.97 16.56
CA LYS A 40 7.54 9.74 16.93
C LYS A 40 7.88 8.86 15.71
N LEU A 41 7.70 9.36 14.49
CA LEU A 41 7.53 8.52 13.30
C LEU A 41 8.32 8.97 12.07
N ASP A 42 8.74 8.01 11.24
CA ASP A 42 9.27 8.20 9.87
C ASP A 42 8.43 7.30 8.91
N ARG A 43 7.93 7.74 7.74
CA ARG A 43 6.80 7.03 7.07
C ARG A 43 6.62 7.20 5.57
N ALA A 44 6.08 6.20 4.84
CA ALA A 44 5.73 6.25 3.40
C ALA A 44 4.34 5.68 3.03
N PHE A 45 3.55 6.33 2.14
CA PHE A 45 2.13 5.99 1.78
C PHE A 45 1.59 6.43 0.42
N GLY A 46 0.86 5.63 -0.35
CA GLY A 46 0.33 6.15 -1.62
C GLY A 46 -0.61 7.35 -1.62
N PHE A 47 -0.30 8.37 -2.42
CA PHE A 47 -1.22 9.47 -2.72
C PHE A 47 -1.22 9.87 -4.20
N TYR A 48 -2.42 10.26 -4.67
CA TYR A 48 -2.64 10.81 -5.98
C TYR A 48 -3.56 12.04 -5.93
N VAL A 49 -3.10 13.15 -6.50
CA VAL A 49 -3.96 14.25 -6.96
C VAL A 49 -3.59 14.50 -8.42
N THR A 50 -4.47 14.05 -9.33
CA THR A 50 -4.58 14.34 -10.80
C THR A 50 -4.19 13.24 -11.82
N GLY A 51 -5.19 12.51 -12.37
CA GLY A 51 -5.11 11.79 -13.68
C GLY A 51 -5.40 10.26 -13.80
N THR A 52 -6.60 9.79 -13.45
CA THR A 52 -7.47 8.93 -14.31
C THR A 52 -6.98 7.70 -15.13
N THR A 53 -5.71 7.27 -15.19
CA THR A 53 -5.28 6.20 -16.13
C THR A 53 -4.84 4.89 -15.48
N ARG A 54 -4.71 4.81 -14.15
CA ARG A 54 -4.29 3.60 -13.40
C ARG A 54 -4.94 3.48 -12.01
N SER A 55 -6.20 3.93 -11.88
CA SER A 55 -6.97 3.85 -10.63
C SER A 55 -7.36 2.42 -10.28
N THR A 56 -7.27 2.05 -9.00
CA THR A 56 -7.72 0.74 -8.48
C THR A 56 -9.00 0.82 -7.65
N GLY A 57 -9.57 2.01 -7.43
CA GLY A 57 -10.87 2.21 -6.76
C GLY A 57 -12.06 2.09 -7.72
N ASP A 58 -13.25 1.83 -7.16
CA ASP A 58 -14.53 1.76 -7.90
C ASP A 58 -14.91 3.05 -8.62
N ILE A 59 -14.26 4.17 -8.25
CA ILE A 59 -14.33 5.45 -8.95
C ILE A 59 -12.95 5.71 -9.58
N LEU A 60 -12.97 6.10 -10.87
CA LEU A 60 -11.83 6.26 -11.80
C LEU A 60 -10.68 7.18 -11.36
N ALA A 61 -10.67 7.67 -10.12
CA ALA A 61 -9.72 8.66 -9.61
C ALA A 61 -9.19 8.38 -8.20
N SER A 62 -9.63 7.33 -7.50
CA SER A 62 -9.20 7.07 -6.13
C SER A 62 -8.26 5.86 -6.00
N GLU A 63 -7.24 6.01 -5.15
CA GLU A 63 -6.45 4.90 -4.63
C GLU A 63 -7.28 4.18 -3.54
N TRP A 64 -7.21 2.85 -3.50
CA TRP A 64 -8.10 2.02 -2.67
C TRP A 64 -8.05 2.36 -1.17
N ASN A 65 -6.86 2.57 -0.60
CA ASN A 65 -6.71 2.84 0.83
C ASN A 65 -7.27 4.21 1.23
N ILE A 66 -7.26 5.18 0.31
CA ILE A 66 -7.91 6.48 0.51
C ILE A 66 -9.42 6.38 0.31
N TYR A 67 -9.86 5.64 -0.70
CA TYR A 67 -11.28 5.46 -1.01
C TYR A 67 -12.05 4.82 0.15
N VAL A 68 -11.46 3.83 0.81
CA VAL A 68 -12.12 3.09 1.90
C VAL A 68 -12.36 3.95 3.14
N ASP A 69 -11.50 4.93 3.43
CA ASP A 69 -11.64 5.83 4.59
C ASP A 69 -11.02 7.22 4.31
N PRO A 70 -11.71 8.08 3.54
CA PRO A 70 -11.20 9.38 3.15
C PRO A 70 -11.10 10.36 4.33
N GLU A 71 -11.93 10.20 5.37
CA GLU A 71 -11.87 11.00 6.60
C GLU A 71 -10.60 10.72 7.39
N ALA A 72 -10.25 9.44 7.58
CA ALA A 72 -9.00 9.07 8.23
C ALA A 72 -7.79 9.54 7.43
N ALA A 73 -7.85 9.43 6.10
CA ALA A 73 -6.81 9.95 5.22
C ALA A 73 -6.63 11.46 5.39
N SER A 74 -7.72 12.23 5.32
CA SER A 74 -7.71 13.70 5.52
C SER A 74 -7.11 14.09 6.87
N LEU A 75 -7.50 13.39 7.95
CA LEU A 75 -6.94 13.63 9.28
C LEU A 75 -5.44 13.35 9.32
N VAL A 76 -5.00 12.21 8.79
CA VAL A 76 -3.58 11.84 8.79
C VAL A 76 -2.75 12.80 7.95
N PHE A 77 -3.21 13.18 6.76
CA PHE A 77 -2.54 14.16 5.90
C PHE A 77 -2.47 15.55 6.54
N GLY A 78 -3.49 15.95 7.30
CA GLY A 78 -3.52 17.25 7.98
C GLY A 78 -2.73 17.32 9.29
N THR A 79 -2.38 16.18 9.90
CA THR A 79 -1.83 16.16 11.27
C THR A 79 -0.44 15.53 11.38
N VAL A 80 -0.01 14.74 10.39
CA VAL A 80 1.29 14.06 10.41
C VAL A 80 2.30 14.84 9.58
N LEU A 81 3.33 15.38 10.25
CA LEU A 81 4.26 16.35 9.68
C LEU A 81 5.36 15.76 8.78
N ASP A 82 5.76 14.51 9.01
CA ASP A 82 6.84 13.82 8.26
C ASP A 82 6.28 12.56 7.58
N LEU A 83 5.55 12.80 6.48
CA LEU A 83 4.77 11.82 5.75
C LEU A 83 5.27 11.74 4.30
N TYR A 84 5.93 10.65 3.93
CA TYR A 84 6.18 10.34 2.52
C TYR A 84 4.93 9.74 1.91
N ALA A 85 4.68 10.08 0.64
CA ALA A 85 3.61 9.47 -0.11
C ALA A 85 4.03 8.78 -1.43
N LEU A 86 3.64 7.51 -1.65
CA LEU A 86 4.01 6.57 -2.73
C LEU A 86 2.80 6.10 -3.55
N GLY A 87 2.20 7.01 -4.34
CA GLY A 87 0.91 6.75 -4.99
C GLY A 87 0.98 5.66 -6.05
N LEU A 88 -0.17 5.37 -6.65
CA LEU A 88 -0.24 4.46 -7.80
C LEU A 88 0.62 4.98 -8.97
N ASP A 89 0.80 6.29 -9.11
CA ASP A 89 1.71 6.92 -10.07
C ASP A 89 3.17 6.45 -9.94
N VAL A 90 3.58 6.02 -8.75
CA VAL A 90 4.88 5.39 -8.48
C VAL A 90 4.76 3.86 -8.50
N ALA A 91 3.76 3.31 -7.81
CA ALA A 91 3.62 1.87 -7.60
C ALA A 91 3.22 1.08 -8.86
N THR A 92 2.65 1.74 -9.87
CA THR A 92 2.21 1.14 -11.15
C THR A 92 3.08 1.58 -12.32
N ARG A 93 4.30 2.05 -12.05
CA ARG A 93 5.23 2.34 -13.14
C ARG A 93 5.80 1.04 -13.70
N PRO A 94 5.94 0.91 -15.03
CA PRO A 94 6.47 -0.30 -15.64
C PRO A 94 7.88 -0.68 -15.16
N ASP A 95 8.69 0.28 -14.73
CA ASP A 95 10.05 0.06 -14.21
C ASP A 95 10.09 -0.54 -12.80
N VAL A 96 8.97 -0.57 -12.06
CA VAL A 96 8.86 -1.21 -10.75
C VAL A 96 8.05 -2.51 -10.77
N GLU A 97 7.46 -2.87 -11.90
CA GLU A 97 6.69 -4.10 -12.07
C GLU A 97 7.58 -5.35 -12.15
N PHE A 98 7.01 -6.50 -11.77
CA PHE A 98 7.70 -7.77 -11.94
C PHE A 98 7.80 -8.13 -13.43
N SER A 99 9.03 -8.19 -13.96
CA SER A 99 9.31 -8.68 -15.31
C SER A 99 9.22 -10.21 -15.38
N ALA A 100 9.11 -10.75 -16.59
CA ALA A 100 9.17 -12.19 -16.83
C ALA A 100 10.47 -12.82 -16.28
N GLU A 101 11.58 -12.09 -16.33
CA GLU A 101 12.86 -12.54 -15.76
C GLU A 101 12.79 -12.64 -14.24
N HIS A 102 12.13 -11.70 -13.56
CA HIS A 102 11.91 -11.78 -12.10
C HIS A 102 11.08 -13.02 -11.74
N PHE A 103 10.04 -13.33 -12.51
CA PHE A 103 9.25 -14.54 -12.30
C PHE A 103 10.06 -15.82 -12.55
N GLN A 104 10.93 -15.82 -13.56
CA GLN A 104 11.84 -16.95 -13.80
C GLN A 104 12.80 -17.15 -12.63
N LYS A 105 13.31 -16.07 -12.04
CA LYS A 105 14.15 -16.11 -10.82
C LYS A 105 13.39 -16.61 -9.59
N LEU A 106 12.07 -16.41 -9.52
CA LEU A 106 11.26 -16.99 -8.44
C LEU A 106 10.96 -18.48 -8.67
N ARG A 107 11.04 -18.95 -9.92
CA ARG A 107 10.76 -20.34 -10.34
C ARG A 107 12.02 -21.24 -10.40
N ILE A 108 13.15 -20.80 -9.84
CA ILE A 108 14.46 -21.49 -9.89
C ILE A 108 14.37 -22.93 -9.31
N PRO A 109 15.21 -23.89 -9.79
CA PRO A 109 15.03 -25.33 -9.57
C PRO A 109 14.99 -25.79 -8.10
N GLU A 110 14.44 -26.99 -7.88
CA GLU A 110 14.20 -27.67 -6.59
C GLU A 110 15.34 -27.60 -5.57
N GLU A 111 16.59 -27.39 -5.99
CA GLU A 111 17.78 -27.37 -5.13
C GLU A 111 17.84 -26.19 -4.15
N THR A 112 17.06 -25.11 -4.37
CA THR A 112 17.03 -23.96 -3.43
C THR A 112 15.75 -23.86 -2.59
N ASN A 113 14.77 -24.76 -2.82
CA ASN A 113 13.42 -24.87 -2.22
C ASN A 113 13.08 -23.87 -1.10
N LYS A 114 12.93 -22.58 -1.43
CA LYS A 114 12.52 -21.55 -0.48
C LYS A 114 11.00 -21.55 -0.36
N PRO A 115 10.42 -21.93 0.80
CA PRO A 115 8.98 -21.99 0.96
C PRO A 115 8.28 -20.64 0.71
N GLU A 116 8.98 -19.53 0.96
CA GLU A 116 8.49 -18.16 0.74
C GLU A 116 8.33 -17.83 -0.74
N ALA A 117 9.27 -18.27 -1.60
CA ALA A 117 9.18 -18.05 -3.04
C ALA A 117 8.00 -18.81 -3.64
N ARG A 118 7.79 -20.06 -3.18
CA ARG A 118 6.63 -20.88 -3.58
C ARG A 118 5.32 -20.25 -3.11
N PHE A 119 5.26 -19.76 -1.87
CA PHE A 119 4.08 -19.07 -1.35
C PHE A 119 3.76 -17.81 -2.16
N LEU A 120 4.76 -16.96 -2.40
CA LEU A 120 4.59 -15.73 -3.18
C LEU A 120 4.08 -16.01 -4.59
N LEU A 121 4.66 -16.99 -5.29
CA LEU A 121 4.19 -17.40 -6.63
C LEU A 121 2.74 -17.89 -6.60
N GLY A 122 2.35 -18.64 -5.57
CA GLY A 122 0.96 -19.08 -5.38
C GLY A 122 0.00 -17.91 -5.18
N VAL A 123 0.38 -16.92 -4.36
CA VAL A 123 -0.41 -15.69 -4.15
C VAL A 123 -0.53 -14.89 -5.43
N ILE A 124 0.56 -14.69 -6.18
CA ILE A 124 0.54 -13.95 -7.44
C ILE A 124 -0.34 -14.66 -8.46
N GLN A 125 -0.22 -15.97 -8.61
CA GLN A 125 -1.07 -16.73 -9.52
C GLN A 125 -2.54 -16.66 -9.14
N ALA A 126 -2.86 -16.71 -7.84
CA ALA A 126 -4.22 -16.53 -7.36
C ALA A 126 -4.73 -15.11 -7.69
N ALA A 127 -3.93 -14.07 -7.44
CA ALA A 127 -4.27 -12.67 -7.73
C ALA A 127 -4.49 -12.42 -9.23
N SER A 128 -3.62 -12.93 -10.11
CA SER A 128 -3.80 -12.83 -11.57
C SER A 128 -5.06 -13.53 -12.07
N ASN A 129 -5.53 -14.56 -11.37
CA ASN A 129 -6.82 -15.19 -11.67
C ASN A 129 -8.02 -14.38 -11.14
N VAL A 130 -7.80 -13.44 -10.20
CA VAL A 130 -8.83 -12.51 -9.72
C VAL A 130 -9.04 -11.36 -10.69
N ASP A 131 -8.01 -10.91 -11.43
CA ASP A 131 -8.17 -9.90 -12.49
C ASP A 131 -9.18 -10.34 -13.58
N ALA A 132 -9.33 -11.66 -13.79
CA ALA A 132 -10.36 -12.22 -14.66
C ALA A 132 -11.80 -12.14 -14.10
N ARG A 133 -11.99 -11.61 -12.89
CA ARG A 133 -13.31 -11.38 -12.26
C ARG A 133 -13.77 -9.92 -12.36
N GLY A 134 -13.50 -9.27 -13.49
CA GLY A 134 -14.31 -8.14 -13.96
C GLY A 134 -13.93 -6.73 -13.52
N PHE A 135 -12.73 -6.48 -12.97
CA PHE A 135 -12.28 -5.11 -12.71
C PHE A 135 -11.71 -4.41 -13.95
N LEU A 136 -11.26 -5.16 -14.96
CA LEU A 136 -10.81 -4.62 -16.26
C LEU A 136 -11.92 -4.48 -17.30
N ASP A 137 -13.00 -5.26 -17.19
CA ASP A 137 -14.11 -5.23 -18.17
C ASP A 137 -14.92 -3.93 -18.10
N LEU A 138 -14.86 -3.20 -16.98
CA LEU A 138 -15.53 -1.90 -16.81
C LEU A 138 -14.78 -0.72 -17.48
N LEU A 139 -13.55 -0.91 -17.95
CA LEU A 139 -12.72 0.16 -18.53
C LEU A 139 -12.58 0.09 -20.06
N ILE A 140 -12.94 -1.03 -20.70
CA ILE A 140 -12.78 -1.20 -22.15
C ILE A 140 -14.08 -0.93 -22.92
N ASP A 141 -15.26 -1.05 -22.29
CA ASP A 141 -16.55 -0.93 -22.98
C ASP A 141 -17.10 0.51 -23.10
N THR A 142 -16.33 1.56 -22.79
CA THR A 142 -16.78 2.97 -22.95
C THR A 142 -15.85 3.85 -23.80
N ILE A 143 -14.89 3.24 -24.53
CA ILE A 143 -14.10 3.95 -25.55
C ILE A 143 -14.16 3.19 -26.89
N CYS A 144 -15.38 2.99 -27.37
CA CYS A 144 -15.71 2.79 -28.79
C CYS A 144 -16.99 3.57 -29.10
#